data_AF-A0AAI9I300-F1
#
_entry.id   AF-A0AAI9I300-F1
#
_cell.length_a   1.000
_cell.length_b   1.000
_cell.length_c   1.000
_cell.angle_alpha   90.00
_cell.angle_beta   90.00
_cell.angle_gamma   90.00
#
_symmetry.space_group_name_H-M   'P 1'
#
loop_
_entity.id
_entity.type
_entity.pdbx_description
1 polymer ?
#
loop_
_entity_poly.entity_id
_entity_poly.type
_entity_poly.pdbx_seq_one_letter_code
_entity_poly.pdbx_strand_id
1 'polypeptide(L)' 'MRSSRYITNETKENYNQCQNINCSTTFVSHESVARYIVKTQLIDAVVAHYKNDQYTMQI' A
#
# COMPACT_ATOMS: atom_id res chain seq x y z
N MET A 1 -1.70 -11.99 -13.85
CA MET A 1 -0.58 -11.07 -13.54
C MET A 1 -1.15 -9.65 -13.48
N ARG A 2 -1.36 -9.10 -12.30
CA ARG A 2 -1.76 -7.69 -12.14
C ARG A 2 -0.48 -6.88 -12.02
N SER A 3 -0.03 -6.28 -13.12
CA SER A 3 1.13 -5.40 -13.12
C SER A 3 0.65 -3.99 -12.81
N SER A 4 1.37 -3.27 -11.96
CA SER A 4 1.04 -1.88 -11.65
C SER A 4 2.30 -1.05 -11.47
N ARG A 5 2.21 0.22 -11.87
CA ARG A 5 3.30 1.17 -11.82
C ARG A 5 2.83 2.47 -11.18
N TYR A 6 3.60 3.01 -10.26
CA TYR A 6 3.38 4.37 -9.77
C TYR A 6 3.92 5.36 -10.80
N ILE A 7 3.06 6.26 -11.26
CA ILE A 7 3.46 7.38 -12.13
C ILE A 7 3.85 8.58 -11.24
N THR A 8 3.09 8.80 -10.17
CA THR A 8 3.37 9.79 -9.13
C THR A 8 3.13 9.17 -7.75
N ASN A 9 3.45 9.90 -6.68
CA ASN A 9 3.23 9.44 -5.31
C ASN A 9 1.74 9.15 -5.00
N GLU A 10 0.83 9.75 -5.76
CA GLU A 10 -0.61 9.67 -5.51
C GLU A 10 -1.37 8.97 -6.64
N THR A 11 -0.73 8.75 -7.80
CA THR A 11 -1.35 8.16 -8.99
C THR A 11 -0.65 6.89 -9.42
N LYS A 12 -1.45 5.83 -9.53
CA LYS A 12 -1.04 4.49 -9.91
C LYS A 12 -1.70 4.08 -11.22
N GLU A 13 -0.86 3.61 -12.12
CA GLU A 13 -1.25 2.95 -13.34
C GLU A 13 -1.39 1.45 -13.08
N ASN A 14 -2.56 0.90 -13.39
CA ASN A 14 -2.81 -0.54 -13.30
C ASN A 14 -2.99 -1.10 -14.71
N TYR A 15 -2.20 -2.11 -15.06
CA TYR A 15 -2.32 -2.84 -16.33
C TYR A 15 -3.24 -4.03 -16.12
N ASN A 16 -4.35 -4.05 -16.85
CA ASN A 16 -5.41 -5.03 -16.70
C ASN A 16 -5.53 -5.84 -17.98
N GLN A 17 -5.50 -7.16 -17.84
CA GLN A 17 -5.81 -8.07 -18.93
C GLN A 17 -7.31 -8.31 -18.97
N CYS A 18 -7.91 -8.16 -20.15
CA CYS A 18 -9.31 -8.50 -20.37
C CYS A 18 -9.52 -9.98 -20.03
N GLN A 19 -10.55 -10.28 -19.24
CA GLN A 19 -10.86 -11.64 -18.80
C GLN A 19 -11.82 -12.36 -19.75
N ASN A 20 -12.48 -11.63 -20.64
CA ASN A 20 -13.36 -12.22 -21.63
C ASN A 20 -12.52 -12.99 -22.66
N ILE A 21 -12.84 -14.27 -22.87
CA ILE A 21 -12.11 -15.17 -23.79
C ILE A 21 -12.10 -14.66 -25.25
N ASN A 22 -13.08 -13.85 -25.62
CA ASN A 22 -13.21 -13.26 -26.95
C ASN A 22 -12.51 -11.89 -27.04
N CYS A 23 -11.77 -11.49 -26.01
CA CYS A 23 -11.17 -10.18 -25.85
C CYS A 23 -9.70 -10.34 -25.45
N SER A 24 -8.79 -10.15 -26.41
CA SER A 24 -7.34 -10.27 -26.21
C SER A 24 -6.68 -8.93 -25.86
N THR A 25 -7.42 -8.00 -25.25
CA THR A 25 -6.95 -6.65 -25.01
C THR A 25 -6.33 -6.50 -23.62
N THR A 26 -5.19 -5.80 -23.56
CA THR A 26 -4.69 -5.21 -22.33
C THR A 26 -5.12 -3.76 -22.27
N PHE A 27 -5.66 -3.30 -21.16
CA PHE A 27 -6.02 -1.90 -20.95
C PHE A 27 -5.40 -1.36 -19.67
N VAL A 28 -5.26 -0.05 -19.63
CA VAL A 28 -4.66 0.67 -18.51
C VAL A 28 -5.74 1.47 -17.78
N SER A 29 -5.76 1.37 -16.46
CA SER A 29 -6.59 2.23 -15.60
C SER A 29 -5.72 3.08 -14.68
N HIS A 30 -6.04 4.36 -14.57
CA HIS A 30 -5.41 5.29 -13.64
C HIS A 30 -6.23 5.39 -12.36
N GLU A 31 -5.59 5.14 -11.22
CA GLU A 31 -6.16 5.26 -9.89
C GLU A 31 -5.38 6.34 -9.12
N SER A 32 -6.08 7.35 -8.61
CA SER A 32 -5.47 8.49 -7.91
C SER A 32 -6.09 8.73 -6.55
N VAL A 33 -5.27 9.08 -5.56
CA VAL A 33 -5.73 9.50 -4.22
C VAL A 33 -6.15 10.98 -4.29
N ALA A 34 -7.46 11.25 -4.25
CA ALA A 34 -7.98 12.62 -4.37
C ALA A 34 -7.92 13.40 -3.03
N ARG A 35 -8.31 12.76 -1.92
CA ARG A 35 -8.27 13.36 -0.59
C ARG A 35 -8.34 12.29 0.50
N TYR A 36 -7.74 12.59 1.65
CA TYR A 36 -7.87 11.78 2.85
C TYR A 36 -9.04 12.32 3.69
N ILE A 37 -10.00 11.47 4.06
CA ILE A 37 -11.08 11.83 4.99
C ILE A 37 -10.51 11.95 6.41
N VAL A 38 -9.58 11.08 6.76
CA VAL A 38 -8.79 11.13 7.99
C VAL A 38 -7.35 10.81 7.61
N LYS A 39 -6.42 11.67 8.03
CA LYS A 39 -4.99 11.41 7.94
C LYS A 39 -4.48 11.18 9.36
N THR A 40 -3.93 10.01 9.63
CA THR A 40 -3.31 9.73 10.93
C THR A 40 -2.23 10.77 11.17
N GLN A 41 -2.27 11.45 12.31
CA GLN A 41 -1.16 12.32 12.70
C GLN A 41 0.08 11.44 12.87
N LEU A 42 1.25 11.99 12.51
CA LEU A 42 2.53 11.36 12.85
C LEU A 42 2.56 11.28 14.38
N ILE A 43 2.30 10.10 14.93
CA ILE A 43 2.50 9.84 16.34
C ILE A 43 4.01 9.94 16.53
N ASP A 44 4.48 11.00 17.18
CA ASP A 44 5.88 11.11 17.56
C ASP A 44 6.28 9.81 18.25
N ALA A 45 7.41 9.23 17.84
CA ALA A 45 7.89 7.98 18.39
C ALA A 45 7.98 8.14 19.92
N VAL A 46 7.11 7.41 20.64
CA VAL A 46 7.13 7.44 22.10
C VAL A 46 8.47 6.86 22.53
N VAL A 47 9.23 7.62 23.32
CA VAL A 47 10.50 7.16 23.90
C VAL A 47 10.22 5.89 24.71
N ALA A 48 10.76 4.76 24.27
CA ALA A 48 10.63 3.50 24.98
C ALA A 48 11.28 3.63 26.37
N HIS A 49 10.49 3.49 27.43
CA HIS A 49 11.01 3.37 28.79
C HIS A 49 11.64 1.98 28.94
N TYR A 50 12.92 1.86 28.57
CA TYR A 50 13.68 0.65 28.84
C TYR A 50 14.00 0.58 30.34
N LYS A 51 13.23 -0.22 31.08
CA LYS A 51 13.70 -0.79 32.34
C LYS A 51 14.11 -2.23 32.06
N ASN A 52 15.41 -2.47 32.11
CA ASN A 52 16.00 -3.79 32.23
C ASN A 52 15.27 -4.55 33.34
N ASP A 53 14.51 -5.57 33.00
CA ASP A 53 14.40 -6.78 33.82
C ASP A 53 14.04 -7.95 32.90
N GLN A 54 14.97 -8.89 32.86
CA GLN A 54 14.94 -10.05 31.98
C GLN A 54 13.82 -11.00 32.38
N TYR A 55 12.92 -11.29 31.44
CA TYR A 55 12.20 -12.56 31.46
C TYR A 55 12.27 -13.21 30.08
N THR A 56 13.04 -14.30 30.04
CA THR A 56 13.08 -15.31 29.00
C THR A 56 11.68 -15.84 28.70
N MET A 57 11.24 -15.80 27.45
CA MET A 57 10.16 -16.63 26.96
C MET A 57 10.76 -17.65 25.99
N GLN A 58 10.85 -18.87 26.50
CA GLN A 58 11.30 -20.07 25.82
C GLN A 58 10.06 -20.85 25.42
N ILE A 59 9.69 -20.85 24.13
CA ILE A 59 9.00 -21.96 23.45
C ILE A 59 9.37 -21.90 21.96
#